data_AF-A0A1X9SR74-F1
#
_entry.id   AF-A0A1X9SR74-F1
#
_cell.length_a   1.000
_cell.length_b   1.000
_cell.length_c   1.000
_cell.angle_alpha   90.00
_cell.angle_beta   90.00
_cell.angle_gamma   90.00
#
_symmetry.space_group_name_H-M   'P 1'
#
loop_
_entity.id
_entity.type
_entity.pdbx_description
1 polymer ?
#
loop_
_entity_poly.entity_id
_entity_poly.type
_entity_poly.pdbx_seq_one_letter_code
_entity_poly.pdbx_strand_id
1 'polypeptide(L)'
;MFSWLEKNPFFFAVFVFIFIAYAGVVEILPDFADRARPVEHKKPYTVLQLAGRHVYISDSCNACHSQLIRPFKSETDRYGMYSVSGEFAYDRPFLWGSKRTGPDLARIGNYRSVDWHENHMKDPVSVVPGSIMPAYAHMFNKNADIETAYAEAVTVKKVFNVPYDMEGMPKLGSWEEAQAEVRAEAEAIVSQMKDQDVKDAFARGEIRQIVALIAYLNSLK
;
A
#
# COMPACT_ATOMS: atom_id res chain seq x y z
N MET A 1 -48.29 -20.55 1.21
CA MET A 1 -47.61 -19.64 2.16
C MET A 1 -46.89 -18.49 1.45
N PHE A 2 -46.21 -18.72 0.33
CA PHE A 2 -45.51 -17.65 -0.43
C PHE A 2 -46.42 -16.69 -1.23
N SER A 3 -47.60 -17.13 -1.67
CA SER A 3 -48.51 -16.30 -2.50
C SER A 3 -48.93 -14.97 -1.85
N TRP A 4 -48.99 -14.88 -0.51
CA TRP A 4 -49.27 -13.61 0.15
C TRP A 4 -48.09 -12.64 0.02
N LEU A 5 -46.87 -13.12 0.22
CA LEU A 5 -45.66 -12.31 0.15
C LEU A 5 -45.41 -11.81 -1.28
N GLU A 6 -45.58 -12.67 -2.29
CA GLU A 6 -45.41 -12.33 -3.71
C GLU A 6 -46.37 -11.23 -4.18
N LYS A 7 -47.57 -11.16 -3.59
CA LYS A 7 -48.59 -10.15 -3.93
C LYS A 7 -48.40 -8.84 -3.18
N ASN A 8 -47.52 -8.81 -2.17
CA ASN A 8 -47.28 -7.65 -1.33
C ASN A 8 -45.83 -7.15 -1.49
N PRO A 9 -45.55 -6.32 -2.51
CA PRO A 9 -44.18 -5.97 -2.90
C PRO A 9 -43.40 -5.24 -1.79
N PHE A 10 -44.07 -4.45 -0.95
CA PHE A 10 -43.44 -3.80 0.20
C PHE A 10 -42.85 -4.82 1.18
N PHE A 11 -43.64 -5.79 1.62
CA PHE A 11 -43.18 -6.82 2.56
C PHE A 11 -42.12 -7.71 1.91
N PHE A 12 -42.28 -8.07 0.63
CA PHE A 12 -41.24 -8.81 -0.10
C PHE A 12 -39.90 -8.09 -0.08
N ALA A 13 -39.87 -6.79 -0.38
CA ALA A 13 -38.64 -5.99 -0.33
C ALA A 13 -38.03 -5.93 1.08
N VAL A 14 -38.84 -5.77 2.13
CA VAL A 14 -38.38 -5.78 3.52
C VAL A 14 -37.72 -7.11 3.88
N PHE A 15 -38.33 -8.25 3.52
CA PHE A 15 -37.74 -9.55 3.80
C PHE A 15 -36.45 -9.77 3.04
N VAL A 16 -36.38 -9.42 1.74
CA VAL A 16 -35.14 -9.50 0.96
C VAL A 16 -34.04 -8.65 1.58
N PHE A 17 -34.35 -7.42 2.01
CA PHE A 17 -33.41 -6.57 2.72
C PHE A 17 -32.89 -7.22 4.00
N ILE A 18 -33.78 -7.77 4.84
CA ILE A 18 -33.39 -8.44 6.10
C ILE A 18 -32.45 -9.62 5.82
N PHE A 19 -32.75 -10.44 4.81
CA PHE A 19 -31.91 -11.58 4.43
C PHE A 19 -30.51 -11.14 3.97
N ILE A 20 -30.42 -10.10 3.15
CA ILE A 20 -29.14 -9.55 2.68
C ILE A 20 -28.36 -8.91 3.84
N ALA A 21 -29.05 -8.11 4.67
CA ALA A 21 -28.45 -7.43 5.81
C ALA A 21 -27.92 -8.42 6.85
N TYR A 22 -28.60 -9.55 7.05
CA TYR A 22 -28.16 -10.60 7.97
C TYR A 22 -26.77 -11.15 7.61
N ALA A 23 -26.50 -11.40 6.33
CA ALA A 23 -25.17 -11.83 5.88
C ALA A 23 -24.10 -10.78 6.22
N GLY A 24 -24.37 -9.49 5.96
CA GLY A 24 -23.46 -8.40 6.31
C GLY A 24 -23.20 -8.30 7.82
N VAL A 25 -24.22 -8.46 8.66
CA VAL A 25 -24.09 -8.45 10.12
C VAL A 25 -23.19 -9.59 10.61
N VAL A 26 -23.39 -10.79 10.09
CA VAL A 26 -22.66 -11.99 10.52
C VAL A 26 -21.21 -12.01 10.02
N GLU A 27 -20.95 -11.53 8.80
CA GLU A 27 -19.61 -11.57 8.22
C GLU A 27 -18.76 -10.36 8.63
N ILE A 28 -19.32 -9.14 8.65
CA ILE A 28 -18.54 -7.90 8.78
C ILE A 28 -18.34 -7.50 10.26
N LEU A 29 -19.38 -7.58 11.10
CA LEU A 29 -19.28 -7.02 12.46
C LEU A 29 -18.26 -7.75 13.37
N PRO A 30 -18.14 -9.09 13.36
CA PRO A 30 -17.15 -9.77 14.19
C PRO A 30 -15.70 -9.38 13.85
N ASP A 31 -15.41 -9.05 12.58
CA ASP A 31 -14.07 -8.64 12.14
C ASP A 31 -13.57 -7.36 12.83
N PHE A 32 -14.48 -6.40 13.09
CA PHE A 32 -14.15 -5.14 13.75
C PHE A 32 -13.74 -5.31 15.22
N ALA A 33 -14.19 -6.37 15.90
CA ALA A 33 -13.92 -6.59 17.32
C ALA A 33 -12.54 -7.23 17.58
N ASP A 34 -12.16 -8.23 16.78
CA ASP A 34 -11.05 -9.13 17.13
C ASP A 34 -9.95 -9.27 16.06
N ARG A 35 -10.26 -9.15 14.75
CA ARG A 35 -9.33 -9.59 13.68
C ARG A 35 -8.45 -8.49 13.09
N ALA A 36 -8.76 -7.22 13.33
CA ALA A 36 -8.09 -6.07 12.70
C ALA A 36 -7.02 -5.36 13.56
N ARG A 37 -6.55 -5.97 14.65
CA ARG A 37 -5.53 -5.33 15.52
C ARG A 37 -4.14 -5.36 14.87
N PRO A 38 -3.36 -4.27 14.95
CA PRO A 38 -2.00 -4.25 14.42
C PRO A 38 -1.13 -5.32 15.09
N VAL A 39 -0.23 -5.94 14.33
CA VAL A 39 0.81 -6.81 14.91
C VAL A 39 1.75 -5.99 15.80
N GLU A 40 2.41 -6.67 16.73
CA GLU A 40 3.39 -6.04 17.62
C GLU A 40 4.46 -5.31 16.78
N HIS A 41 4.77 -4.07 17.16
CA HIS A 41 5.70 -3.18 16.46
C HIS A 41 5.31 -2.75 15.03
N LYS A 42 4.07 -3.01 14.55
CA LYS A 42 3.63 -2.45 13.27
C LYS A 42 3.60 -0.92 13.37
N LYS A 43 4.40 -0.28 12.52
CA LYS A 43 4.42 1.16 12.33
C LYS A 43 3.49 1.57 11.19
N PRO A 44 2.80 2.72 11.29
CA PRO A 44 2.15 3.30 10.13
C PRO A 44 3.19 3.75 9.08
N TYR A 45 2.74 3.99 7.86
CA TYR A 45 3.63 4.44 6.79
C TYR A 45 4.13 5.86 7.06
N THR A 46 5.38 6.15 6.70
CA THR A 46 5.87 7.54 6.61
C THR A 46 5.14 8.29 5.50
N VAL A 47 5.26 9.62 5.47
CA VAL A 47 4.63 10.43 4.41
C VAL A 47 5.20 10.07 3.03
N LEU A 48 6.50 9.79 2.90
CA LEU A 48 7.10 9.37 1.63
C LEU A 48 6.58 7.98 1.20
N GLN A 49 6.42 7.06 2.14
CA GLN A 49 5.84 5.74 1.88
C GLN A 49 4.37 5.82 1.47
N LEU A 50 3.58 6.72 2.07
CA LEU A 50 2.20 6.98 1.65
C LEU A 50 2.15 7.56 0.23
N ALA A 51 3.02 8.51 -0.10
CA ALA A 51 3.11 9.05 -1.46
C ALA A 51 3.47 7.93 -2.47
N GLY A 52 4.39 7.03 -2.11
CA GLY A 52 4.74 5.87 -2.92
C GLY A 52 3.59 4.87 -3.08
N ARG A 53 2.82 4.69 -2.02
CA ARG A 53 1.61 3.87 -2.02
C ARG A 53 0.52 4.46 -2.90
N HIS A 54 0.37 5.79 -2.95
CA HIS A 54 -0.52 6.47 -3.88
C HIS A 54 -0.10 6.24 -5.33
N VAL A 55 1.21 6.31 -5.63
CA VAL A 55 1.75 5.96 -6.95
C VAL A 55 1.45 4.50 -7.30
N TYR A 56 1.64 3.58 -6.35
CA TYR A 56 1.32 2.15 -6.54
C TYR A 56 -0.16 1.93 -6.90
N ILE A 57 -1.06 2.69 -6.28
CA ILE A 57 -2.51 2.65 -6.54
C ILE A 57 -2.84 3.32 -7.88
N SER A 58 -2.30 4.51 -8.16
CA SER A 58 -2.59 5.26 -9.39
C SER A 58 -2.21 4.49 -10.65
N ASP A 59 -1.12 3.74 -10.56
CA ASP A 59 -0.58 2.97 -11.66
C ASP A 59 -1.11 1.51 -11.68
N SER A 60 -2.08 1.21 -10.82
CA SER A 60 -2.81 -0.06 -10.72
C SER A 60 -1.89 -1.28 -10.58
N CYS A 61 -0.79 -1.14 -9.84
CA CYS A 61 0.13 -2.25 -9.59
C CYS A 61 -0.58 -3.44 -8.92
N ASN A 62 -1.60 -3.16 -8.09
CA ASN A 62 -2.47 -4.14 -7.43
C ASN A 62 -3.30 -5.02 -8.39
N ALA A 63 -3.44 -4.64 -9.66
CA ALA A 63 -4.10 -5.48 -10.67
C ALA A 63 -3.22 -6.64 -11.14
N CYS A 64 -1.91 -6.53 -10.97
CA CYS A 64 -0.93 -7.55 -11.39
C CYS A 64 -0.22 -8.22 -10.21
N HIS A 65 -0.08 -7.50 -9.09
CA HIS A 65 0.66 -7.94 -7.92
C HIS A 65 -0.26 -8.00 -6.69
N SER A 66 -0.18 -9.12 -5.99
CA SER A 66 -0.79 -9.26 -4.67
C SER A 66 0.17 -8.80 -3.57
N GLN A 67 -0.40 -8.49 -2.42
CA GLN A 67 0.30 -8.26 -1.17
C GLN A 67 -0.38 -9.08 -0.07
N LEU A 68 -0.49 -10.40 -0.30
CA LEU A 68 -1.13 -11.33 0.61
C LEU A 68 -0.57 -12.74 0.37
N ILE A 69 0.43 -13.12 1.15
CA ILE A 69 1.05 -14.44 1.07
C ILE A 69 0.16 -15.45 1.81
N ARG A 70 -0.24 -16.51 1.12
CA ARG A 70 -1.11 -17.55 1.69
C ARG A 70 -0.32 -18.53 2.56
N PRO A 71 -0.94 -19.17 3.58
CA PRO A 71 -0.26 -20.08 4.50
C PRO A 71 -0.04 -21.48 3.89
N PHE A 72 0.55 -21.53 2.70
CA PHE A 72 0.99 -22.77 2.05
C PHE A 72 2.51 -22.83 2.00
N LYS A 73 3.09 -24.02 2.21
CA LYS A 73 4.55 -24.21 2.19
C LYS A 73 5.20 -23.65 0.90
N SER A 74 4.57 -23.88 -0.25
CA SER A 74 5.06 -23.39 -1.53
C SER A 74 5.06 -21.86 -1.67
N GLU A 75 4.14 -21.17 -0.98
CA GLU A 75 4.12 -19.71 -0.95
C GLU A 75 5.16 -19.19 0.02
N THR A 76 5.28 -19.80 1.19
CA THR A 76 6.24 -19.36 2.20
C THR A 76 7.69 -19.55 1.74
N ASP A 77 7.96 -20.63 1.00
CA ASP A 77 9.28 -20.87 0.39
C ASP A 77 9.62 -19.85 -0.69
N ARG A 78 8.61 -19.30 -1.37
CA ARG A 78 8.78 -18.38 -2.49
C ARG A 78 8.87 -16.93 -2.03
N TYR A 79 8.01 -16.52 -1.10
CA TYR A 79 7.79 -15.12 -0.74
C TYR A 79 8.15 -14.78 0.71
N GLY A 80 8.37 -15.77 1.58
CA GLY A 80 8.62 -15.58 3.01
C GLY A 80 7.38 -15.82 3.86
N MET A 81 7.40 -15.37 5.12
CA MET A 81 6.33 -15.64 6.08
C MET A 81 4.94 -15.24 5.55
N TYR A 82 3.95 -16.11 5.72
CA TYR A 82 2.58 -15.87 5.29
C TYR A 82 2.03 -14.60 5.94
N SER A 83 1.14 -13.91 5.24
CA SER A 83 0.59 -12.63 5.71
C SER A 83 -0.39 -12.84 6.85
N VAL A 84 -0.40 -11.93 7.82
CA VAL A 84 -1.34 -11.93 8.95
C VAL A 84 -2.17 -10.65 8.96
N SER A 85 -3.40 -10.72 9.46
CA SER A 85 -4.39 -9.63 9.34
C SER A 85 -3.88 -8.30 9.93
N GLY A 86 -3.15 -8.35 11.03
CA GLY A 86 -2.62 -7.16 11.70
C GLY A 86 -1.55 -6.39 10.92
N GLU A 87 -0.97 -6.98 9.87
CA GLU A 87 -0.02 -6.27 9.00
C GLU A 87 -0.69 -5.19 8.17
N PHE A 88 -2.00 -5.31 7.94
CA PHE A 88 -2.81 -4.43 7.11
C PHE A 88 -3.66 -3.44 7.94
N ALA A 89 -3.48 -3.39 9.27
CA ALA A 89 -4.31 -2.58 10.17
C ALA A 89 -4.30 -1.07 9.83
N TYR A 90 -3.26 -0.60 9.15
CA TYR A 90 -3.14 0.80 8.71
C TYR A 90 -3.47 1.02 7.24
N ASP A 91 -3.73 -0.04 6.47
CA ASP A 91 -3.96 0.05 5.03
C ASP A 91 -5.39 0.50 4.72
N ARG A 92 -5.52 1.68 4.11
CA ARG A 92 -6.80 2.23 3.66
C ARG A 92 -6.65 2.72 2.21
N PRO A 93 -7.31 2.10 1.21
CA PRO A 93 -7.95 0.77 1.26
C PRO A 93 -6.92 -0.37 1.36
N PHE A 94 -7.30 -1.61 1.64
CA PHE A 94 -6.34 -2.73 1.58
C PHE A 94 -5.78 -2.96 0.15
N LEU A 95 -4.55 -3.48 0.03
CA LEU A 95 -3.88 -3.77 -1.26
C LEU A 95 -3.51 -5.25 -1.45
N TRP A 96 -4.28 -6.16 -0.85
CA TRP A 96 -4.04 -7.61 -0.90
C TRP A 96 -3.93 -8.17 -2.32
N GLY A 97 -4.61 -7.56 -3.28
CA GLY A 97 -4.69 -8.00 -4.68
C GLY A 97 -5.59 -9.21 -4.88
N SER A 98 -5.99 -9.46 -6.12
CA SER A 98 -6.88 -10.57 -6.50
C SER A 98 -6.32 -11.41 -7.65
N LYS A 99 -5.17 -11.02 -8.21
CA LYS A 99 -4.50 -11.66 -9.34
C LYS A 99 -2.98 -11.58 -9.15
N ARG A 100 -2.27 -12.57 -9.71
CA ARG A 100 -0.80 -12.61 -9.78
C ARG A 100 -0.35 -12.81 -11.22
N THR A 101 -0.31 -11.71 -11.96
CA THR A 101 0.41 -11.65 -13.25
C THR A 101 1.91 -11.54 -12.97
N GLY A 102 2.26 -10.71 -11.98
CA GLY A 102 3.59 -10.67 -11.37
C GLY A 102 3.60 -11.37 -10.00
N PRO A 103 4.78 -11.48 -9.35
CA PRO A 103 4.92 -12.07 -8.03
C PRO A 103 4.18 -11.29 -6.94
N ASP A 104 3.93 -11.94 -5.79
CA ASP A 104 3.50 -11.26 -4.58
C ASP A 104 4.60 -10.31 -4.06
N LEU A 105 4.20 -9.13 -3.56
CA LEU A 105 5.10 -8.06 -3.13
C LEU A 105 5.11 -7.83 -1.62
N ALA A 106 4.36 -8.58 -0.82
CA ALA A 106 4.21 -8.32 0.63
C ALA A 106 5.54 -8.31 1.40
N ARG A 107 6.60 -8.92 0.86
CA ARG A 107 7.94 -9.04 1.47
C ARG A 107 9.06 -8.55 0.57
N ILE A 108 8.75 -7.78 -0.48
CA ILE A 108 9.73 -7.38 -1.51
C ILE A 108 10.91 -6.58 -0.92
N GLY A 109 10.66 -5.80 0.13
CA GLY A 109 11.66 -5.00 0.84
C GLY A 109 12.69 -5.82 1.61
N ASN A 110 12.53 -7.14 1.71
CA ASN A 110 13.52 -8.02 2.34
C ASN A 110 14.66 -8.42 1.41
N TYR A 111 14.48 -8.35 0.08
CA TYR A 111 15.43 -8.95 -0.86
C TYR A 111 15.70 -8.16 -2.14
N ARG A 112 15.04 -7.02 -2.38
CA ARG A 112 15.34 -6.13 -3.51
C ARG A 112 16.04 -4.86 -3.04
N SER A 113 17.00 -4.41 -3.83
CA SER A 113 17.74 -3.17 -3.60
C SER A 113 17.09 -1.99 -4.33
N VAL A 114 17.46 -0.77 -3.93
CA VAL A 114 17.06 0.47 -4.62
C VAL A 114 17.42 0.41 -6.10
N ASP A 115 18.65 0.03 -6.43
CA ASP A 115 19.12 -0.14 -7.82
C ASP A 115 18.32 -1.18 -8.61
N TRP A 116 17.90 -2.28 -7.96
CA TRP A 116 17.05 -3.27 -8.61
C TRP A 116 15.68 -2.67 -8.96
N HIS A 117 15.05 -1.98 -8.00
CA HIS A 117 13.75 -1.35 -8.23
C HIS A 117 13.82 -0.26 -9.30
N GLU A 118 14.85 0.59 -9.25
CA GLU A 118 15.11 1.63 -10.23
C GLU A 118 15.16 1.06 -11.66
N ASN A 119 16.06 0.11 -11.91
CA ASN A 119 16.22 -0.45 -13.24
C ASN A 119 14.99 -1.26 -13.68
N HIS A 120 14.38 -2.02 -12.77
CA HIS A 120 13.21 -2.82 -13.10
C HIS A 120 11.99 -1.97 -13.42
N MET A 121 11.78 -0.83 -12.74
CA MET A 121 10.68 0.08 -13.10
C MET A 121 10.95 0.83 -14.40
N LYS A 122 12.21 1.14 -14.71
CA LYS A 122 12.59 1.84 -15.95
C LYS A 122 12.48 0.95 -17.17
N ASP A 123 13.01 -0.27 -17.08
CA ASP A 123 12.94 -1.31 -18.12
C ASP A 123 12.92 -2.70 -17.46
N PRO A 124 11.73 -3.28 -17.23
CA PRO A 124 11.60 -4.59 -16.59
C PRO A 124 12.33 -5.71 -17.33
N VAL A 125 12.40 -5.65 -18.66
CA VAL A 125 13.00 -6.71 -19.50
C VAL A 125 14.53 -6.70 -19.38
N SER A 126 15.13 -5.53 -19.14
CA SER A 126 16.57 -5.41 -18.89
C SER A 126 17.04 -6.12 -17.62
N VAL A 127 16.16 -6.20 -16.60
CA VAL A 127 16.47 -6.83 -15.31
C VAL A 127 15.96 -8.26 -15.23
N VAL A 128 14.78 -8.52 -15.79
CA VAL A 128 14.14 -9.84 -15.81
C VAL A 128 13.79 -10.17 -17.26
N PRO A 129 14.65 -10.94 -17.97
CA PRO A 129 14.39 -11.33 -19.34
C PRO A 129 13.04 -12.06 -19.46
N GLY A 130 12.21 -11.62 -20.40
CA GLY A 130 10.86 -12.17 -20.59
C GLY A 130 9.79 -11.62 -19.63
N SER A 131 10.10 -10.57 -18.85
CA SER A 131 9.09 -9.86 -18.06
C SER A 131 7.98 -9.31 -18.97
N ILE A 132 6.73 -9.51 -18.52
CA ILE A 132 5.54 -8.93 -19.16
C ILE A 132 5.07 -7.67 -18.42
N MET A 133 5.79 -7.23 -17.40
CA MET A 133 5.49 -5.98 -16.69
C MET A 133 5.72 -4.79 -17.62
N PRO A 134 4.81 -3.80 -17.66
CA PRO A 134 5.04 -2.56 -18.39
C PRO A 134 6.22 -1.76 -17.82
N ALA A 135 6.89 -0.98 -18.66
CA ALA A 135 7.86 0.02 -18.20
C ALA A 135 7.13 1.25 -17.63
N TYR A 136 7.62 1.76 -16.51
CA TYR A 136 7.07 2.91 -15.77
C TYR A 136 8.00 4.13 -15.84
N ALA A 137 8.58 4.39 -17.01
CA ALA A 137 9.55 5.47 -17.22
C ALA A 137 9.00 6.88 -16.87
N HIS A 138 7.68 7.09 -16.86
CA HIS A 138 7.08 8.36 -16.44
C HIS A 138 7.35 8.69 -14.97
N MET A 139 7.55 7.69 -14.10
CA MET A 139 7.81 7.91 -12.68
C MET A 139 9.13 8.65 -12.41
N PHE A 140 10.05 8.62 -13.38
CA PHE A 140 11.34 9.33 -13.33
C PHE A 140 11.19 10.82 -13.64
N ASN A 141 10.09 11.20 -14.31
CA ASN A 141 9.84 12.57 -14.77
C ASN A 141 8.71 13.28 -14.00
N LYS A 142 7.86 12.53 -13.29
CA LYS A 142 6.76 13.07 -12.49
C LYS A 142 7.15 13.17 -11.01
N ASN A 143 6.67 14.22 -10.35
CA ASN A 143 6.86 14.39 -8.92
C ASN A 143 5.81 13.62 -8.12
N ALA A 144 6.21 13.11 -6.95
CA ALA A 144 5.32 12.53 -5.97
C ALA A 144 4.47 13.62 -5.31
N ASP A 145 3.20 13.33 -5.04
CA ASP A 145 2.28 14.25 -4.36
C ASP A 145 2.41 14.08 -2.83
N ILE A 146 3.39 14.80 -2.28
CA ILE A 146 3.69 14.76 -0.84
C ILE A 146 2.59 15.45 0.00
N GLU A 147 1.94 16.47 -0.56
CA GLU A 147 0.88 17.22 0.12
C GLU A 147 -0.33 16.32 0.37
N THR A 148 -0.79 15.59 -0.65
CA THR A 148 -1.89 14.64 -0.52
C THR A 148 -1.53 13.49 0.43
N ALA A 149 -0.29 12.99 0.38
CA ALA A 149 0.17 11.96 1.32
C ALA A 149 0.18 12.43 2.78
N TYR A 150 0.61 13.67 3.03
CA TYR A 150 0.56 14.27 4.36
C TYR A 150 -0.88 14.51 4.82
N ALA A 151 -1.75 14.99 3.93
CA ALA A 151 -3.17 15.15 4.23
C ALA A 151 -3.80 13.81 4.64
N GLU A 152 -3.51 12.72 3.93
CA GLU A 152 -3.96 11.37 4.33
C GLU A 152 -3.42 10.99 5.71
N ALA A 153 -2.12 11.17 5.98
CA ALA A 153 -1.51 10.87 7.27
C ALA A 153 -2.22 11.62 8.43
N VAL A 154 -2.51 12.91 8.22
CA VAL A 154 -3.26 13.74 9.18
C VAL A 154 -4.68 13.21 9.36
N THR A 155 -5.37 12.85 8.28
CA THR A 155 -6.72 12.28 8.34
C THR A 155 -6.73 10.97 9.12
N VAL A 156 -5.84 10.03 8.81
CA VAL A 156 -5.87 8.72 9.48
C VAL A 156 -5.43 8.80 10.93
N LYS A 157 -4.50 9.70 11.26
CA LYS A 157 -4.15 10.02 12.64
C LYS A 157 -5.37 10.50 13.43
N LYS A 158 -6.11 11.49 12.89
CA LYS A 158 -7.23 12.13 13.59
C LYS A 158 -8.51 11.30 13.63
N VAL A 159 -8.82 10.59 12.54
CA VAL A 159 -10.11 9.89 12.37
C VAL A 159 -10.03 8.45 12.85
N PHE A 160 -8.90 7.77 12.63
CA PHE A 160 -8.74 6.34 12.91
C PHE A 160 -7.75 6.06 14.04
N ASN A 161 -7.27 7.09 14.74
CA ASN A 161 -6.30 6.97 15.83
C ASN A 161 -5.04 6.18 15.44
N VAL A 162 -4.60 6.30 14.19
CA VAL A 162 -3.32 5.72 13.75
C VAL A 162 -2.20 6.39 14.54
N PRO A 163 -1.26 5.62 15.14
CA PRO A 163 -0.41 6.10 16.22
C PRO A 163 0.78 6.94 15.76
N TYR A 164 0.57 7.94 14.90
CA TYR A 164 1.60 8.93 14.57
C TYR A 164 1.95 9.80 15.78
N ASP A 165 3.21 10.23 15.88
CA ASP A 165 3.75 11.04 16.98
C ASP A 165 3.71 10.37 18.37
N MET A 166 3.52 9.06 18.42
CA MET A 166 3.71 8.26 19.63
C MET A 166 5.14 7.74 19.74
N GLU A 167 5.57 7.37 20.94
CA GLU A 167 6.90 6.81 21.17
C GLU A 167 7.14 5.57 20.28
N GLY A 168 8.27 5.56 19.57
CA GLY A 168 8.64 4.48 18.65
C GLY A 168 7.91 4.47 17.30
N MET A 169 6.95 5.38 17.10
CA MET A 169 6.17 5.51 15.87
C MET A 169 6.70 6.64 14.98
N PRO A 170 6.33 6.67 13.68
CA PRO A 170 6.72 7.76 12.79
C PRO A 170 6.22 9.11 13.31
N LYS A 171 7.11 10.10 13.25
CA LYS A 171 6.77 11.50 13.52
C LYS A 171 6.04 12.06 12.29
N LEU A 172 4.84 12.60 12.51
CA LEU A 172 4.09 13.35 11.52
C LEU A 172 4.29 14.85 11.72
N GLY A 173 4.24 15.33 12.97
CA GLY A 173 4.59 16.72 13.31
C GLY A 173 3.78 17.80 12.58
N SER A 174 4.39 18.98 12.43
CA SER A 174 3.90 20.02 11.50
C SER A 174 4.23 19.67 10.04
N TRP A 175 3.68 20.45 9.10
CA TRP A 175 3.98 20.27 7.68
C TRP A 175 5.47 20.44 7.38
N GLU A 176 6.11 21.43 7.99
CA GLU A 176 7.53 21.71 7.81
C GLU A 176 8.40 20.58 8.36
N GLU A 177 8.03 20.01 9.51
CA GLU A 177 8.71 18.84 10.07
C GLU A 177 8.53 17.62 9.16
N ALA A 178 7.32 17.36 8.67
CA ALA A 178 7.05 16.28 7.73
C ALA A 178 7.86 16.42 6.43
N GLN A 179 7.97 17.63 5.88
CA GLN A 179 8.78 17.91 4.69
C GLN A 179 10.26 17.60 4.92
N ALA A 180 10.79 17.94 6.10
CA ALA A 180 12.16 17.61 6.46
C ALA A 180 12.40 16.09 6.50
N GLU A 181 11.49 15.33 7.12
CA GLU A 181 11.66 13.87 7.20
C GLU A 181 11.45 13.17 5.86
N VAL A 182 10.50 13.66 5.05
CA VAL A 182 10.32 13.19 3.67
C VAL A 182 11.60 13.41 2.87
N ARG A 183 12.25 14.57 3.00
CA ARG A 183 13.51 14.87 2.31
C ARG A 183 14.64 13.97 2.80
N ALA A 184 14.76 13.74 4.10
CA ALA A 184 15.78 12.87 4.68
C ALA A 184 15.61 11.40 4.23
N GLU A 185 14.38 10.88 4.24
CA GLU A 185 14.08 9.52 3.75
C GLU A 185 14.35 9.40 2.25
N ALA A 186 13.96 10.42 1.47
CA ALA A 186 14.23 10.46 0.04
C ALA A 186 15.74 10.52 -0.27
N GLU A 187 16.53 11.29 0.49
CA GLU A 187 17.99 11.35 0.35
C GLU A 187 18.66 9.98 0.53
N ALA A 188 18.20 9.21 1.53
CA ALA A 188 18.71 7.87 1.79
C ALA A 188 18.47 6.91 0.62
N ILE A 189 17.39 7.12 -0.15
CA ILE A 189 17.08 6.34 -1.36
C ILE A 189 17.87 6.88 -2.56
N VAL A 190 17.81 8.19 -2.81
CA VAL A 190 18.44 8.85 -3.98
C VAL A 190 19.97 8.68 -3.97
N SER A 191 20.59 8.65 -2.80
CA SER A 191 22.04 8.38 -2.67
C SER A 191 22.45 7.00 -3.21
N GLN A 192 21.52 6.04 -3.24
CA GLN A 192 21.74 4.69 -3.76
C GLN A 192 21.30 4.52 -5.23
N MET A 193 20.61 5.51 -5.81
CA MET A 193 20.15 5.48 -7.20
C MET A 193 21.29 5.78 -8.19
N LYS A 194 21.12 5.39 -9.44
CA LYS A 194 22.08 5.65 -10.53
C LYS A 194 21.62 6.74 -11.49
N ASP A 195 20.32 6.93 -11.66
CA ASP A 195 19.74 7.90 -12.60
C ASP A 195 20.08 9.34 -12.19
N GLN A 196 20.82 10.02 -13.06
CA GLN A 196 21.30 11.37 -12.78
C GLN A 196 20.16 12.41 -12.80
N ASP A 197 19.13 12.23 -13.63
CA ASP A 197 18.01 13.17 -13.70
C ASP A 197 17.19 13.14 -12.41
N VAL A 198 17.07 11.96 -11.77
CA VAL A 198 16.45 11.83 -10.45
C VAL A 198 17.29 12.53 -9.37
N LYS A 199 18.62 12.36 -9.40
CA LYS A 199 19.53 13.04 -8.46
C LYS A 199 19.48 14.56 -8.61
N ASP A 200 19.48 15.05 -9.84
CA ASP A 200 19.43 16.47 -10.14
C ASP A 200 18.07 17.07 -9.76
N ALA A 201 16.98 16.33 -9.97
CA ALA A 201 15.65 16.71 -9.50
C ALA A 201 15.62 16.84 -7.97
N PHE A 202 16.17 15.86 -7.25
CA PHE A 202 16.26 15.89 -5.80
C PHE A 202 17.08 17.08 -5.29
N ALA A 203 18.20 17.41 -5.96
CA ALA A 203 19.01 18.58 -5.64
C ALA A 203 18.22 19.90 -5.77
N ARG A 204 17.28 19.98 -6.73
CA ARG A 204 16.34 21.10 -6.88
C ARG A 204 15.17 21.10 -5.90
N GLY A 205 15.07 20.08 -5.03
CA GLY A 205 13.99 19.91 -4.08
C GLY A 205 12.77 19.17 -4.63
N GLU A 206 12.87 18.58 -5.81
CA GLU A 206 11.81 17.76 -6.42
C GLU A 206 11.98 16.29 -6.02
N ILE A 207 10.91 15.65 -5.54
CA ILE A 207 10.92 14.20 -5.26
C ILE A 207 10.15 13.49 -6.36
N ARG A 208 10.85 12.69 -7.15
CA ARG A 208 10.24 11.91 -8.24
C ARG A 208 9.39 10.77 -7.70
N GLN A 209 8.33 10.40 -8.44
CA GLN A 209 7.44 9.29 -8.09
C GLN A 209 8.19 7.98 -7.86
N ILE A 210 9.25 7.72 -8.64
CA ILE A 210 10.07 6.52 -8.47
C ILE A 210 10.72 6.43 -7.08
N VAL A 211 11.16 7.56 -6.50
CA VAL A 211 11.76 7.61 -5.16
C VAL A 211 10.72 7.22 -4.11
N ALA A 212 9.53 7.81 -4.20
CA ALA A 212 8.43 7.51 -3.29
C ALA A 212 7.97 6.05 -3.42
N LEU A 213 7.82 5.53 -4.65
CA LEU A 213 7.45 4.14 -4.88
C LEU A 213 8.47 3.18 -4.27
N ILE A 214 9.77 3.45 -4.42
CA ILE A 214 10.83 2.65 -3.80
C ILE A 214 10.73 2.69 -2.28
N ALA A 215 10.45 3.85 -1.67
CA ALA A 215 10.21 3.95 -0.23
C ALA A 215 9.07 3.02 0.21
N TYR A 216 7.95 3.04 -0.52
CA TYR A 216 6.82 2.17 -0.26
C TYR A 216 7.19 0.67 -0.38
N LEU A 217 7.80 0.25 -1.48
CA LEU A 217 8.18 -1.14 -1.70
C LEU A 217 9.19 -1.65 -0.66
N ASN A 218 10.16 -0.81 -0.28
CA ASN A 218 11.12 -1.13 0.77
C ASN A 218 10.48 -1.28 2.15
N SER A 219 9.31 -0.67 2.38
CA SER A 219 8.55 -0.81 3.64
C SER A 219 7.83 -2.17 3.77
N LEU A 220 7.64 -2.90 2.66
CA LEU A 220 6.96 -4.19 2.62
C LEU A 220 7.93 -5.32 3.03
N LYS A 221 7.98 -5.61 4.33
CA LYS A 221 8.88 -6.58 4.97
C LYS A 221 8.15 -7.66 5.74
#